data_AF-A0AB35YUA9-F1
#
_entry.id   AF-A0AB35YUA9-F1
#
_cell.length_a   1.000
_cell.length_b   1.000
_cell.length_c   1.000
_cell.angle_alpha   90.00
_cell.angle_beta   90.00
_cell.angle_gamma   90.00
#
_symmetry.space_group_name_H-M   'P 1'
#
loop_
_entity.id
_entity.type
_entity.pdbx_description
1 polymer ?
#
loop_
_entity_poly.entity_id
_entity_poly.type
_entity_poly.pdbx_seq_one_letter_code
_entity_poly.pdbx_strand_id
1 'polypeptide(L)'
;MIYDRLFHHEFQMDFYDTEVHICIEHFKRYASFKCSNLNYIPRIGENIILNFLQAKVGTSYFYVEDVRHEFVEKKQIIFLMLKGGFYNSYWYYRKHKAIELREISVMDELNLYDLQIKAKLGRNY
;
A
#
# COMPACT_ATOMS: atom_id res chain seq x y z
N MET A 1 -7.43 28.88 12.03
CA MET A 1 -6.74 27.75 11.36
C MET A 1 -7.50 27.35 10.09
N ILE A 2 -6.99 26.43 9.26
CA ILE A 2 -7.71 25.91 8.08
C ILE A 2 -9.06 25.28 8.48
N TYR A 3 -9.11 24.69 9.67
CA TYR A 3 -10.30 24.11 10.30
C TYR A 3 -11.50 25.09 10.34
N ASP A 4 -11.27 26.34 10.76
CA ASP A 4 -12.34 27.33 10.92
C ASP A 4 -12.90 27.83 9.57
N ARG A 5 -12.12 27.68 8.48
CA ARG A 5 -12.52 28.11 7.13
C ARG A 5 -13.33 27.06 6.38
N LEU A 6 -13.09 25.78 6.65
CA LEU A 6 -13.75 24.63 6.02
C LEU A 6 -15.26 24.58 6.28
N PHE A 7 -15.72 25.07 7.43
CA PHE A 7 -17.12 24.91 7.86
C PHE A 7 -17.98 26.16 7.65
N HIS A 8 -17.43 27.25 7.11
CA HIS A 8 -18.16 28.52 7.03
C HIS A 8 -18.36 29.02 5.60
N HIS A 9 -17.45 28.78 4.66
CA HIS A 9 -17.57 29.19 3.25
C HIS A 9 -17.09 28.06 2.32
N GLU A 10 -17.44 28.11 1.02
CA GLU A 10 -16.82 27.24 0.00
C GLU A 10 -15.31 27.48 -0.02
N PHE A 11 -14.54 26.55 0.54
CA PHE A 11 -13.09 26.63 0.64
C PHE A 11 -12.44 25.77 -0.43
N GLN A 12 -11.86 26.41 -1.45
CA GLN A 12 -11.07 25.73 -2.47
C GLN A 12 -9.64 25.48 -1.96
N MET A 13 -9.18 24.24 -2.04
CA MET A 13 -7.78 23.85 -1.81
C MET A 13 -7.14 23.44 -3.12
N ASP A 14 -6.05 24.11 -3.46
CA ASP A 14 -5.22 23.77 -4.60
C ASP A 14 -3.95 23.05 -4.12
N PHE A 15 -3.62 21.94 -4.79
CA PHE A 15 -2.40 21.17 -4.55
C PHE A 15 -1.53 21.22 -5.81
N TYR A 16 -0.42 21.96 -5.75
CA TYR A 16 0.41 22.27 -6.93
C TYR A 16 1.59 21.32 -7.10
N ASP A 17 1.95 20.61 -6.03
CA ASP A 17 3.06 19.67 -6.01
C ASP A 17 2.55 18.27 -5.65
N THR A 18 3.04 17.25 -6.36
CA THR A 18 2.71 15.85 -6.12
C THR A 18 3.99 15.06 -5.92
N GLU A 19 4.13 14.43 -4.75
CA GLU A 19 5.27 13.60 -4.41
C GLU A 19 4.81 12.16 -4.18
N VAL A 20 5.43 11.20 -4.88
CA VAL A 20 5.12 9.78 -4.72
C VAL A 20 6.19 9.13 -3.84
N HIS A 21 5.76 8.56 -2.72
CA HIS A 21 6.58 7.74 -1.83
C HIS A 21 6.26 6.28 -2.10
N ILE A 22 7.22 5.55 -2.65
CA ILE A 22 7.11 4.11 -2.84
C ILE A 22 7.72 3.43 -1.62
N CYS A 23 6.94 2.60 -0.96
CA CYS A 23 7.31 1.81 0.20
C CYS A 23 7.13 0.33 -0.15
N ILE A 24 8.15 -0.48 0.11
CA ILE A 24 8.20 -1.87 -0.29
C ILE A 24 8.44 -2.75 0.92
N GLU A 25 7.67 -3.83 1.02
CA GLU A 25 7.90 -4.91 1.96
C GLU A 25 7.89 -6.28 1.25
N HIS A 26 8.91 -7.08 1.51
CA HIS A 26 8.94 -8.49 1.13
C HIS A 26 9.79 -9.30 2.11
N PHE A 27 9.21 -10.31 2.77
CA PHE A 27 9.89 -11.15 3.77
C PHE A 27 10.72 -10.35 4.79
N LYS A 28 10.12 -9.31 5.41
CA LYS A 28 10.80 -8.39 6.36
C LYS A 28 12.01 -7.63 5.80
N ARG A 29 12.13 -7.55 4.48
CA ARG A 29 13.06 -6.65 3.81
C ARG A 29 12.29 -5.43 3.33
N TYR A 30 12.84 -4.27 3.65
CA TYR A 30 12.19 -2.99 3.40
C TYR A 30 13.02 -2.14 2.45
N ALA A 31 12.33 -1.44 1.56
CA ALA A 31 12.91 -0.38 0.76
C ALA A 31 11.90 0.76 0.63
N SER A 32 12.40 1.99 0.65
CA SER A 32 11.57 3.15 0.33
C SER A 32 12.36 4.12 -0.52
N PHE A 33 11.68 4.76 -1.45
CA PHE A 33 12.25 5.81 -2.28
C PHE A 33 11.14 6.75 -2.77
N LYS A 34 11.56 7.97 -3.11
CA LYS A 34 10.67 8.96 -3.70
C LYS A 34 10.78 8.89 -5.22
N CYS A 35 9.66 9.05 -5.89
CA CYS A 35 9.58 9.17 -7.34
C CYS A 35 8.94 10.51 -7.69
N SER A 36 9.63 11.30 -8.49
CA SER A 36 9.07 12.47 -9.17
C SER A 36 8.61 12.06 -10.57
N ASN A 37 7.56 12.72 -11.07
CA ASN A 37 7.07 12.58 -12.45
C ASN A 37 6.54 11.18 -12.82
N LEU A 38 5.84 10.52 -11.88
CA LEU A 38 5.12 9.29 -12.22
C LEU A 38 3.86 9.65 -13.02
N ASN A 39 3.85 9.34 -14.33
CA ASN A 39 2.76 9.73 -15.24
C ASN A 39 1.38 9.20 -14.82
N TYR A 40 1.35 8.03 -14.18
CA TYR A 40 0.14 7.37 -13.75
C TYR A 40 0.36 6.76 -12.37
N ILE A 41 -0.56 7.01 -11.45
CA ILE A 41 -0.55 6.38 -10.14
C ILE A 41 -1.13 4.97 -10.29
N PRO A 42 -0.32 3.91 -10.05
CA PRO A 42 -0.78 2.54 -10.17
C PRO A 42 -1.92 2.24 -9.18
N ARG A 43 -2.85 1.39 -9.60
CA ARG A 43 -4.01 0.98 -8.79
C ARG A 43 -3.68 -0.27 -7.97
N ILE A 44 -4.43 -0.46 -6.88
CA ILE A 44 -4.34 -1.69 -6.07
C ILE A 44 -4.49 -2.92 -6.98
N GLY A 45 -3.54 -3.85 -6.84
CA GLY A 45 -3.46 -5.09 -7.60
C GLY A 45 -2.71 -5.00 -8.94
N GLU A 46 -2.33 -3.81 -9.40
CA GLU A 46 -1.44 -3.68 -10.54
C GLU A 46 -0.01 -4.14 -10.18
N ASN A 47 0.68 -4.72 -11.16
CA ASN A 47 2.03 -5.23 -10.98
C ASN A 47 3.07 -4.16 -11.36
N ILE A 48 4.16 -4.10 -10.59
CA ILE A 48 5.29 -3.21 -10.81
C ILE A 48 6.57 -4.05 -10.80
N ILE A 49 7.43 -3.83 -11.78
CA ILE A 49 8.73 -4.49 -11.89
C ILE A 49 9.84 -3.48 -11.54
N LEU A 50 10.61 -3.77 -10.49
CA LEU A 50 11.72 -2.93 -10.02
C LEU A 50 13.01 -3.75 -9.95
N ASN A 51 13.67 -3.92 -11.10
CA ASN A 51 14.86 -4.79 -11.23
C ASN A 51 16.01 -4.38 -10.29
N PHE A 52 16.18 -3.08 -10.03
CA PHE A 52 17.24 -2.56 -9.17
C PHE A 52 17.09 -2.94 -7.69
N LEU A 53 15.94 -3.48 -7.28
CA LEU A 53 15.70 -3.92 -5.89
C LEU A 53 15.88 -5.41 -5.68
N GLN A 54 16.09 -6.21 -6.73
CA GLN A 54 16.20 -7.66 -6.62
C GLN A 54 17.28 -8.08 -5.63
N ALA A 55 18.48 -7.48 -5.71
CA ALA A 55 19.59 -7.80 -4.82
C ALA A 55 19.29 -7.45 -3.35
N LYS A 56 18.52 -6.38 -3.09
CA LYS A 56 18.22 -5.90 -1.74
C LYS A 56 17.04 -6.62 -1.11
N VAL A 57 15.96 -6.79 -1.88
CA VAL A 57 14.64 -7.21 -1.38
C VAL A 57 14.33 -8.68 -1.73
N GLY A 58 15.09 -9.30 -2.64
CA GLY A 58 14.97 -10.71 -3.01
C GLY A 58 14.01 -11.00 -4.16
N THR A 59 13.34 -9.97 -4.70
CA THR A 59 12.47 -10.06 -5.88
C THR A 59 12.49 -8.73 -6.63
N SER A 60 12.21 -8.78 -7.93
CA SER A 60 11.91 -7.60 -8.76
C SER A 60 10.41 -7.46 -9.05
N TYR A 61 9.60 -8.47 -8.71
CA TYR A 61 8.17 -8.51 -8.98
C TYR A 61 7.39 -8.09 -7.74
N PHE A 62 6.63 -7.01 -7.89
CA PHE A 62 5.79 -6.44 -6.85
C PHE A 62 4.38 -6.20 -7.38
N TYR A 63 3.43 -6.06 -6.49
CA TYR A 63 2.11 -5.52 -6.78
C TYR A 63 1.75 -4.41 -5.79
N VAL A 64 0.85 -3.53 -6.20
CA VAL A 64 0.33 -2.45 -5.35
C VAL A 64 -0.65 -3.04 -4.34
N GLU A 65 -0.29 -3.01 -3.06
CA GLU A 65 -1.15 -3.47 -1.97
C GLU A 65 -2.08 -2.37 -1.47
N ASP A 66 -1.59 -1.13 -1.42
CA ASP A 66 -2.31 0.01 -0.87
C ASP A 66 -1.84 1.33 -1.51
N VAL A 67 -2.77 2.29 -1.63
CA VAL A 67 -2.55 3.64 -2.18
C VAL A 67 -3.17 4.64 -1.21
N ARG A 68 -2.34 5.46 -0.56
CA ARG A 68 -2.80 6.48 0.39
C ARG A 68 -2.42 7.87 -0.09
N HIS A 69 -3.37 8.79 0.04
CA HIS A 69 -3.16 10.21 -0.28
C HIS A 69 -3.15 11.01 1.02
N GLU A 70 -2.11 11.81 1.20
CA GLU A 70 -1.99 12.80 2.26
C GLU A 70 -1.94 14.19 1.61
N PHE A 71 -2.69 15.13 2.19
CA PHE A 71 -2.81 16.50 1.69
C PHE A 71 -2.33 17.45 2.78
N VAL A 72 -1.14 18.03 2.58
CA VAL A 72 -0.47 18.88 3.57
C VAL A 72 0.14 20.08 2.87
N GLU A 73 -0.04 21.28 3.43
CA GLU A 73 0.67 22.50 2.98
C GLU A 73 0.68 22.75 1.46
N LYS A 74 -0.45 22.55 0.76
CA LYS A 74 -0.62 22.66 -0.71
C LYS A 74 0.12 21.60 -1.55
N LYS A 75 0.51 20.51 -0.91
CA LYS A 75 1.13 19.35 -1.53
C LYS A 75 0.25 18.12 -1.39
N GLN A 76 0.20 17.32 -2.44
CA GLN A 76 -0.33 15.97 -2.41
C GLN A 76 0.85 15.00 -2.26
N ILE A 77 0.83 14.19 -1.21
CA ILE A 77 1.79 13.11 -0.99
C ILE A 77 1.05 11.79 -1.22
N ILE A 78 1.57 10.98 -2.13
CA ILE A 78 0.97 9.67 -2.48
C ILE A 78 1.90 8.59 -1.97
N PHE A 79 1.43 7.80 -1.01
CA PHE A 79 2.13 6.62 -0.53
C PHE A 79 1.64 5.40 -1.31
N LEU A 80 2.55 4.79 -2.08
CA LEU A 80 2.35 3.52 -2.77
C LEU A 80 3.02 2.41 -1.97
N MET A 81 2.19 1.52 -1.40
CA MET A 81 2.67 0.33 -0.71
C MET A 81 2.74 -0.83 -1.69
N LEU A 82 3.94 -1.37 -1.87
CA LEU A 82 4.21 -2.47 -2.77
C LEU A 82 4.59 -3.71 -1.97
N LYS A 83 4.02 -4.84 -2.37
CA LYS A 83 4.30 -6.14 -1.77
C LYS A 83 4.89 -7.08 -2.80
N GLY A 84 5.94 -7.79 -2.42
CA GLY A 84 6.63 -8.70 -3.33
C GLY A 84 5.79 -9.93 -3.66
N GLY A 85 5.72 -10.29 -4.95
CA GLY A 85 4.94 -11.42 -5.47
C GLY A 85 3.89 -11.00 -6.50
N PHE A 86 2.84 -11.81 -6.62
CA PHE A 86 1.73 -11.59 -7.56
C PHE A 86 0.44 -11.27 -6.80
N TYR A 87 -0.29 -10.26 -7.28
CA TYR A 87 -1.60 -9.96 -6.74
C TYR A 87 -2.57 -11.12 -6.97
N ASN A 88 -3.31 -11.46 -5.91
CA ASN A 88 -4.36 -12.46 -5.96
C ASN A 88 -5.63 -11.86 -5.35
N SER A 89 -6.57 -11.45 -6.21
CA SER A 89 -7.84 -10.84 -5.80
C SER A 89 -8.65 -11.73 -4.87
N TYR A 90 -8.67 -13.04 -5.12
CA TYR A 90 -9.36 -13.98 -4.25
C TYR A 90 -8.77 -14.01 -2.84
N TRP A 91 -7.44 -14.03 -2.72
CA TRP A 91 -6.77 -13.98 -1.43
C TRP A 91 -6.99 -12.65 -0.73
N TYR A 92 -6.92 -11.54 -1.46
CA TYR A 92 -7.23 -10.20 -0.95
C TYR A 92 -8.60 -10.17 -0.27
N TYR A 93 -9.68 -10.53 -1.01
CA TYR A 93 -11.02 -10.53 -0.45
C TYR A 93 -11.21 -11.57 0.67
N ARG A 94 -10.59 -12.75 0.57
CA ARG A 94 -10.65 -13.76 1.62
C ARG A 94 -10.03 -13.28 2.92
N LYS A 95 -8.92 -12.55 2.86
CA LYS A 95 -8.24 -11.97 4.03
C LYS A 95 -9.12 -10.92 4.69
N HIS A 96 -9.67 -9.98 3.92
CA HIS A 96 -10.61 -8.99 4.45
C HIS A 96 -11.84 -9.62 5.10
N LYS A 97 -12.43 -10.64 4.48
CA LYS A 97 -13.53 -11.42 5.07
C LYS A 97 -13.12 -12.11 6.38
N ALA A 98 -11.90 -12.63 6.46
CA ALA A 98 -11.37 -13.27 7.67
C ALA A 98 -11.32 -12.30 8.85
N ILE A 99 -10.86 -11.07 8.59
CA ILE A 99 -10.73 -10.01 9.60
C ILE A 99 -12.11 -9.60 10.10
N GLU A 100 -13.05 -9.35 9.18
CA GLU A 100 -14.42 -8.95 9.51
C GLU A 100 -15.13 -10.02 10.36
N LEU A 101 -14.96 -11.29 9.98
CA LEU A 101 -15.51 -12.43 10.71
C LEU A 101 -14.70 -12.83 11.95
N ARG A 102 -13.61 -12.11 12.26
CA ARG A 102 -12.67 -12.39 13.36
C ARG A 102 -12.06 -13.80 13.33
N GLU A 103 -11.98 -14.41 12.16
CA GLU A 103 -11.24 -15.65 11.94
C GLU A 103 -9.72 -15.44 12.07
N ILE A 104 -9.27 -14.20 11.82
CA ILE A 104 -7.94 -13.69 12.18
C ILE A 104 -8.10 -12.34 12.88
N SER A 105 -7.20 -12.04 13.81
CA SER A 105 -7.21 -10.73 14.48
C SER A 105 -6.51 -9.66 13.63
N VAL A 106 -6.81 -8.38 13.89
CA VAL A 106 -6.05 -7.26 13.30
C VAL A 106 -4.56 -7.37 13.65
N MET A 107 -4.24 -7.86 14.85
CA MET A 107 -2.85 -8.06 15.27
C MET A 107 -2.17 -9.19 14.47
N ASP A 108 -2.92 -10.21 14.04
CA ASP A 108 -2.40 -11.24 13.15
C ASP A 108 -2.04 -10.66 11.78
N GLU A 109 -2.89 -9.79 11.22
CA GLU A 109 -2.60 -9.13 9.95
C GLU A 109 -1.30 -8.30 10.01
N LEU A 110 -1.06 -7.61 11.13
CA LEU A 110 0.14 -6.78 11.28
C LEU A 110 1.42 -7.58 11.49
N ASN A 111 1.35 -8.76 12.11
CA ASN A 111 2.54 -9.50 12.55
C ASN A 111 2.86 -10.76 11.72
N LEU A 112 1.88 -11.31 11.01
CA LEU A 112 2.02 -12.56 10.30
C LEU A 112 2.18 -12.35 8.80
N TYR A 113 3.02 -13.17 8.18
CA TYR A 113 3.08 -13.24 6.72
C TYR A 113 1.82 -13.89 6.16
N ASP A 114 1.50 -13.57 4.90
CA ASP A 114 0.38 -14.17 4.17
C ASP A 114 0.39 -15.70 4.21
N LEU A 115 1.56 -16.34 4.14
CA LEU A 115 1.67 -17.81 4.26
C LEU A 115 1.19 -18.32 5.63
N GLN A 116 1.52 -17.61 6.71
CA GLN A 116 1.11 -17.96 8.07
C GLN A 116 -0.39 -17.69 8.28
N ILE A 117 -0.91 -16.60 7.72
CA ILE A 117 -2.35 -16.29 7.75
C ILE A 117 -3.12 -17.37 6.95
N LYS A 118 -2.62 -17.78 5.78
CA LYS A 118 -3.21 -18.86 4.98
C LYS A 118 -3.24 -20.18 5.76
N ALA A 119 -2.14 -20.54 6.41
CA ALA A 119 -2.08 -21.74 7.25
C ALA A 119 -3.10 -21.68 8.40
N LYS A 120 -3.21 -20.53 9.10
CA LYS A 120 -4.25 -20.30 10.13
C LYS A 120 -5.67 -20.48 9.60
N LEU A 121 -5.92 -20.10 8.35
CA LEU A 121 -7.21 -20.25 7.66
C LEU A 121 -7.41 -21.63 7.01
N GLY A 122 -6.57 -22.62 7.33
CA GLY A 122 -6.67 -23.98 6.81
C GLY A 122 -6.27 -24.12 5.33
N ARG A 123 -5.54 -23.14 4.79
CA ARG A 123 -5.01 -23.16 3.41
C ARG A 123 -3.53 -23.48 3.44
N ASN A 124 -3.22 -24.77 3.49
CA ASN A 124 -1.86 -25.26 3.28
C ASN A 124 -1.62 -25.45 1.79
N TYR A 125 -0.41 -25.11 1.33
CA TYR A 125 0.10 -25.46 0.00
C TYR A 125 0.81 -26.80 0.08
#